data_AF-A0A819D8N9-F1
#
_entry.id   AF-A0A819D8N9-F1
#
_cell.length_a   1.000
_cell.length_b   1.000
_cell.length_c   1.000
_cell.angle_alpha   90.00
_cell.angle_beta   90.00
_cell.angle_gamma   90.00
#
_symmetry.space_group_name_H-M   'P 1'
#
loop_
_entity.id
_entity.type
_entity.pdbx_description
1 polymer ?
#
loop_
_entity_poly.entity_id
_entity_poly.type
_entity_poly.pdbx_seq_one_letter_code
_entity_poly.pdbx_strand_id
1 'polypeptide(L)'
;MINSIRNVFLDMLKNSTWMDETSKSRSIEKALAIDEKIGYPEYLGSTNTLELDKMYQEYVFNTSYINNILKLLTIKSNESIRMLRDPVDRKAWGPSPPTTVNAFYNPPTNQISKENIFEI
;
A
#
# COMPACT_ATOMS: atom_id res chain seq x y z
N MET A 1 11.59 10.49 -11.53
CA MET A 1 12.39 10.39 -10.29
C MET A 1 12.52 8.96 -9.79
N ILE A 2 11.41 8.26 -9.47
CA ILE A 2 11.47 6.88 -8.94
C ILE A 2 12.21 5.93 -9.90
N ASN A 3 11.87 5.95 -11.19
CA ASN A 3 12.59 5.19 -12.21
C ASN A 3 14.09 5.51 -12.24
N SER A 4 14.47 6.78 -12.06
CA SER A 4 15.88 7.19 -12.03
C SER A 4 16.62 6.60 -10.83
N ILE A 5 16.01 6.64 -9.64
CA ILE A 5 16.57 6.03 -8.43
C ILE A 5 16.70 4.52 -8.59
N ARG A 6 15.67 3.87 -9.15
CA ARG A 6 15.68 2.43 -9.45
C ARG A 6 16.84 2.07 -10.38
N ASN A 7 17.06 2.83 -11.45
CA ASN A 7 18.17 2.58 -12.38
C ASN A 7 19.54 2.72 -11.71
N VAL A 8 19.74 3.78 -10.92
CA VAL A 8 20.99 3.95 -10.17
C VAL A 8 21.22 2.80 -9.20
N PHE A 9 20.19 2.34 -8.49
CA PHE A 9 20.28 1.19 -7.59
C PHE A 9 20.66 -0.10 -8.34
N LEU A 10 20.10 -0.33 -9.52
CA LEU A 10 20.46 -1.47 -10.37
C LEU A 10 21.93 -1.43 -10.80
N ASP A 11 22.45 -0.25 -11.13
CA ASP A 11 23.86 -0.10 -11.50
C ASP A 11 24.79 -0.31 -10.30
N MET A 12 24.38 0.11 -9.10
CA MET A 12 25.11 -0.19 -7.86
C MET A 12 25.15 -1.69 -7.58
N LEU A 13 24.05 -2.43 -7.80
CA LEU A 13 24.01 -3.89 -7.64
C LEU A 13 24.94 -4.61 -8.61
N LYS A 14 24.98 -4.19 -9.88
CA LYS A 14 25.87 -4.78 -10.90
C LYS A 14 27.34 -4.61 -10.54
N ASN A 15 27.71 -3.41 -10.05
CA ASN A 15 29.08 -3.07 -9.71
C ASN A 15 29.50 -3.50 -8.29
N SER A 16 28.61 -4.17 -7.55
CA SER A 16 28.90 -4.64 -6.19
C SER A 16 30.01 -5.70 -6.20
N THR A 17 31.05 -5.50 -5.39
CA THR A 17 32.20 -6.41 -5.29
C THR A 17 32.06 -7.45 -4.17
N TRP A 18 31.12 -7.26 -3.24
CA TRP A 18 30.95 -8.14 -2.09
C TRP A 18 29.91 -9.26 -2.31
N MET A 19 29.10 -9.15 -3.37
CA MET A 19 28.07 -10.14 -3.72
C MET A 19 28.57 -11.12 -4.78
N ASP A 20 28.19 -12.38 -4.66
CA ASP A 20 28.32 -13.35 -5.75
C ASP A 20 27.30 -13.09 -6.86
N GLU A 21 27.54 -13.65 -8.04
CA GLU A 21 26.71 -13.44 -9.23
C GLU A 21 25.27 -13.95 -9.06
N THR A 22 25.04 -15.01 -8.28
CA THR A 22 23.70 -15.54 -8.03
C THR A 22 22.90 -14.55 -7.18
N SER A 23 23.50 -14.06 -6.10
CA SER A 23 22.90 -13.04 -5.22
C SER A 23 22.62 -11.74 -5.96
N LYS A 24 23.51 -11.30 -6.85
CA LYS A 24 23.29 -10.11 -7.70
C LYS A 24 22.09 -10.28 -8.61
N SER A 25 22.02 -11.39 -9.33
CA SER A 25 20.92 -11.68 -10.26
C SER A 25 19.56 -11.66 -9.55
N ARG A 26 19.46 -12.31 -8.38
CA ARG A 26 18.22 -12.30 -7.57
C ARG A 26 17.86 -10.92 -7.02
N SER A 27 18.85 -10.12 -6.65
CA SER A 27 18.62 -8.77 -6.16
C SER A 27 18.14 -7.83 -7.26
N ILE A 28 18.67 -7.98 -8.48
CA ILE A 28 18.22 -7.25 -9.67
C ILE A 28 16.79 -7.64 -10.02
N GLU A 29 16.47 -8.95 -10.03
CA GLU A 29 15.12 -9.46 -10.27
C GLU A 29 14.12 -8.85 -9.28
N LYS A 30 14.46 -8.85 -7.98
CA LYS A 30 13.62 -8.24 -6.94
C LYS A 30 13.42 -6.74 -7.14
N ALA A 31 14.49 -6.01 -7.46
CA ALA A 31 14.44 -4.56 -7.65
C ALA A 31 13.59 -4.14 -8.87
N LEU A 32 13.63 -4.93 -9.94
CA LEU A 32 12.79 -4.73 -11.12
C LEU A 32 11.31 -5.05 -10.85
N ALA A 33 11.05 -6.00 -9.95
CA ALA A 33 9.70 -6.41 -9.55
C ALA A 33 9.05 -5.50 -8.48
N ILE A 34 9.67 -4.38 -8.09
CA ILE A 34 9.10 -3.47 -7.10
C ILE A 34 7.91 -2.72 -7.71
N ASP A 35 6.74 -2.91 -7.10
CA ASP A 35 5.50 -2.21 -7.45
C ASP A 35 5.41 -0.86 -6.72
N GLU A 36 4.97 0.19 -7.43
CA GLU A 36 5.02 1.58 -6.96
C GLU A 36 3.61 2.17 -6.76
N LYS A 37 3.36 2.70 -5.56
CA LYS A 37 2.08 3.32 -5.17
C LYS A 37 2.30 4.77 -4.74
N ILE A 38 1.86 5.73 -5.55
CA ILE A 38 2.20 7.15 -5.36
C ILE A 38 0.93 7.97 -5.21
N GLY A 39 0.84 8.74 -4.12
CA GLY A 39 -0.32 9.59 -3.85
C GLY A 39 -1.48 8.77 -3.30
N TYR A 40 -2.43 8.43 -4.17
CA TYR A 40 -3.67 7.75 -3.79
C TYR A 40 -4.12 6.73 -4.84
N PRO A 41 -4.88 5.69 -4.46
CA PRO A 41 -5.47 4.75 -5.40
C PRO A 41 -6.44 5.44 -6.37
N GLU A 42 -6.41 5.04 -7.64
CA GLU A 42 -7.22 5.62 -8.72
C GLU A 42 -8.73 5.70 -8.39
N TYR A 43 -9.27 4.72 -7.66
CA TYR A 43 -10.69 4.71 -7.28
C TYR A 43 -11.09 5.88 -6.36
N LEU A 44 -10.16 6.49 -5.62
CA LEU A 44 -10.45 7.69 -4.80
C LEU A 44 -10.54 8.97 -5.63
N GLY A 45 -9.94 9.00 -6.82
CA GLY A 45 -10.04 10.12 -7.77
C GLY A 45 -11.11 9.92 -8.85
N SER A 46 -11.81 8.78 -8.84
CA SER A 46 -12.81 8.44 -9.83
C SER A 46 -14.12 9.21 -9.61
N THR A 47 -14.79 9.62 -10.69
CA THR A 47 -16.15 10.16 -10.61
C THR A 47 -17.19 9.08 -10.31
N ASN A 48 -16.84 7.81 -10.46
CA ASN A 48 -17.68 6.67 -10.11
C ASN A 48 -17.40 6.24 -8.67
N THR A 49 -18.30 6.62 -7.75
CA THR A 49 -18.17 6.36 -6.30
C THR A 49 -18.68 4.97 -5.88
N LEU A 50 -19.27 4.19 -6.79
CA LEU A 50 -19.96 2.94 -6.44
C LEU A 50 -19.09 1.96 -5.65
N GLU A 51 -17.82 1.82 -6.03
CA GLU A 51 -16.89 0.93 -5.33
C GLU A 51 -16.54 1.47 -3.93
N LEU A 52 -16.37 2.79 -3.80
CA LEU A 52 -16.12 3.44 -2.51
C LEU A 52 -17.34 3.32 -1.58
N ASP A 53 -18.55 3.54 -2.11
CA ASP A 53 -19.80 3.44 -1.37
C ASP A 53 -20.02 2.00 -0.86
N LYS A 54 -19.72 0.99 -1.68
CA LYS A 54 -19.74 -0.42 -1.26
C LYS A 54 -18.74 -0.70 -0.14
N MET A 55 -17.54 -0.13 -0.19
CA MET A 55 -16.53 -0.30 0.87
C MET A 55 -16.99 0.24 2.22
N TYR A 56 -17.75 1.35 2.22
CA TYR A 56 -18.22 2.01 3.43
C TYR A 56 -19.67 1.68 3.81
N GLN A 57 -20.34 0.75 3.13
CA GLN A 57 -21.76 0.43 3.36
C GLN A 57 -22.08 0.03 4.81
N GLU A 58 -21.13 -0.60 5.52
CA GLU A 58 -21.31 -1.03 6.91
C GLU A 58 -21.09 0.11 7.93
N TYR A 59 -20.46 1.21 7.51
CA TYR A 59 -20.04 2.35 8.33
C TYR A 59 -21.20 3.35 8.57
N VAL A 60 -22.34 2.82 9.02
CA VAL A 60 -23.51 3.63 9.40
C VAL A 60 -23.37 4.11 10.85
N PHE A 61 -23.21 5.41 11.04
CA PHE A 61 -23.00 6.04 12.35
C PHE A 61 -24.20 6.86 12.82
N ASN A 62 -24.30 7.09 14.14
CA ASN A 62 -25.30 7.95 14.75
C ASN A 62 -24.63 9.05 15.61
N THR A 63 -25.40 9.79 16.41
CA THR A 63 -24.88 10.88 17.23
C THR A 63 -24.10 10.42 18.47
N SER A 64 -24.20 9.14 18.85
CA SER A 64 -23.48 8.57 20.00
C SER A 64 -22.05 8.18 19.63
N TYR A 65 -21.10 8.98 20.08
CA TYR A 65 -19.67 8.76 19.84
C TYR A 65 -19.20 7.38 20.31
N ILE A 66 -19.59 6.96 21.53
CA ILE A 66 -19.16 5.66 22.07
C ILE A 66 -19.69 4.49 21.24
N ASN A 67 -20.95 4.57 20.78
CA ASN A 67 -21.53 3.53 19.95
C ASN A 67 -20.84 3.46 18.58
N ASN A 68 -20.46 4.60 18.01
CA ASN A 68 -19.71 4.66 16.76
C ASN A 68 -18.32 4.02 16.90
N ILE A 69 -17.61 4.30 17.99
CA ILE A 69 -16.29 3.69 18.26
C ILE A 69 -16.41 2.19 18.44
N LEU A 70 -17.37 1.71 19.25
CA LEU A 70 -17.61 0.28 19.44
C LEU A 70 -17.92 -0.40 18.11
N LYS A 71 -18.78 0.20 17.28
CA LYS A 71 -19.10 -0.29 15.95
C LYS A 71 -17.87 -0.37 15.04
N LEU A 72 -17.05 0.68 15.01
CA LEU A 72 -15.81 0.72 14.23
C LEU A 72 -14.85 -0.41 14.64
N LEU A 73 -14.69 -0.64 15.94
CA LEU A 73 -13.84 -1.71 16.46
C LEU A 73 -14.38 -3.10 16.07
N THR A 74 -15.71 -3.29 16.12
CA THR A 74 -16.35 -4.54 15.67
C THR A 74 -16.10 -4.80 14.18
N ILE A 75 -16.30 -3.79 13.32
CA ILE A 75 -16.06 -3.92 11.87
C ILE A 75 -14.60 -4.32 11.61
N LYS A 76 -13.64 -3.60 12.19
CA LYS A 76 -12.21 -3.88 12.04
C LYS A 76 -11.81 -5.27 12.55
N SER A 77 -12.37 -5.71 13.68
CA SER A 77 -12.11 -7.05 14.21
C SER A 77 -12.63 -8.13 13.27
N ASN A 78 -13.83 -7.97 12.72
CA ASN A 78 -14.41 -8.94 11.80
C ASN A 78 -13.63 -9.01 10.49
N GLU A 79 -13.22 -7.85 9.93
CA GLU A 79 -12.34 -7.78 8.76
C GLU A 79 -11.02 -8.53 9.00
N SER A 80 -10.35 -8.25 10.12
CA SER A 80 -9.08 -8.91 10.47
C SER A 80 -9.22 -10.43 10.59
N ILE A 81 -10.35 -10.94 11.11
CA ILE A 81 -10.59 -12.38 11.22
C ILE A 81 -10.87 -12.97 9.83
N ARG A 82 -11.63 -12.27 8.97
CA ARG A 82 -11.94 -12.71 7.60
C ARG A 82 -10.67 -12.86 6.75
N MET A 83 -9.73 -11.91 6.89
CA MET A 83 -8.44 -11.92 6.20
C MET A 83 -7.60 -13.18 6.44
N LEU A 84 -7.86 -13.97 7.49
CA LEU A 84 -7.18 -15.24 7.71
C LEU A 84 -7.43 -16.27 6.60
N ARG A 85 -8.57 -16.17 5.91
CA ARG A 85 -8.99 -17.11 4.86
C ARG A 85 -8.94 -16.51 3.45
N ASP A 86 -8.87 -15.19 3.36
CA ASP A 86 -8.81 -14.49 2.08
C ASP A 86 -7.37 -14.46 1.54
N PRO A 87 -7.17 -14.56 0.21
CA PRO A 87 -5.85 -14.35 -0.38
C PRO A 87 -5.38 -12.91 -0.17
N VAL A 88 -4.06 -12.72 -0.11
CA VAL A 88 -3.47 -11.38 -0.02
C VAL A 88 -3.80 -10.59 -1.29
N ASP A 89 -4.54 -9.50 -1.14
CA ASP A 89 -4.76 -8.56 -2.22
C ASP A 89 -3.49 -7.72 -2.47
N ARG A 90 -2.82 -7.99 -3.59
CA ARG A 90 -1.64 -7.21 -4.00
C ARG A 90 -2.00 -5.80 -4.46
N LYS A 91 -3.25 -5.52 -4.86
CA LYS A 91 -3.68 -4.17 -5.26
C LYS A 91 -3.94 -3.27 -4.05
N ALA A 92 -4.22 -3.84 -2.89
CA ALA A 92 -4.46 -3.11 -1.64
C ALA A 92 -3.32 -2.13 -1.31
N TRP A 93 -3.69 -0.90 -1.00
CA TRP A 93 -2.74 0.11 -0.55
C TRP A 93 -2.33 -0.17 0.90
N GLY A 94 -1.21 0.44 1.31
CA GLY A 94 -0.69 0.27 2.66
C GLY A 94 -1.69 0.69 3.75
N PRO A 95 -1.40 0.38 5.02
CA PRO A 95 -2.32 0.64 6.13
C PRO A 95 -2.54 2.14 6.41
N SER A 96 -1.70 2.99 5.85
CA SER A 96 -1.74 4.44 6.04
C SER A 96 -2.66 5.10 5.01
N PRO A 97 -3.54 6.03 5.40
CA PRO A 97 -4.34 6.77 4.46
C PRO A 97 -3.45 7.68 3.58
N PRO A 98 -3.91 8.03 2.35
CA PRO A 98 -3.16 8.90 1.43
C PRO A 98 -2.78 10.27 2.01
N THR A 99 -3.52 10.73 3.02
CA THR A 99 -3.28 12.00 3.74
C THR A 99 -2.06 11.97 4.68
N THR A 100 -1.45 10.80 4.88
CA THR A 100 -0.28 10.65 5.74
C THR A 100 0.95 11.30 5.07
N VAL A 101 1.76 12.04 5.84
CA VAL A 101 3.07 12.51 5.35
C VAL A 101 4.12 11.46 5.67
N ASN A 102 4.24 10.44 4.83
CA ASN A 102 5.24 9.41 5.00
C ASN A 102 5.52 8.66 3.69
N ALA A 103 6.42 7.68 3.76
CA ALA A 103 6.64 6.68 2.73
C ALA A 103 6.96 5.33 3.38
N PHE A 104 6.57 4.23 2.74
CA PHE A 104 6.74 2.88 3.27
C PHE A 104 7.27 1.91 2.22
N TYR A 105 7.87 0.81 2.71
CA TYR A 105 8.15 -0.37 1.92
C TYR A 105 7.47 -1.58 2.57
N ASN A 106 6.74 -2.37 1.78
CA ASN A 106 6.03 -3.57 2.22
C ASN A 106 6.75 -4.82 1.67
N PRO A 107 7.51 -5.57 2.50
CA PRO A 107 8.29 -6.71 2.02
C PRO A 107 7.45 -7.87 1.45
N PRO A 108 6.35 -8.32 2.08
CA PRO A 108 5.48 -9.37 1.53
C PRO A 108 4.97 -9.14 0.11
N THR A 109 4.64 -7.91 -0.26
CA THR A 109 4.12 -7.55 -1.59
C THR A 109 5.16 -6.91 -2.50
N ASN A 110 6.39 -6.69 -2.01
CA ASN A 110 7.47 -6.00 -2.72
C ASN A 110 7.04 -4.61 -3.24
N GLN A 111 6.38 -3.83 -2.38
CA GLN A 111 5.79 -2.54 -2.75
C GLN A 111 6.49 -1.37 -2.07
N ILE A 112 6.67 -0.28 -2.81
CA ILE A 112 7.01 1.04 -2.26
C ILE A 112 5.76 1.93 -2.33
N SER A 113 5.48 2.65 -1.25
CA SER A 113 4.41 3.66 -1.22
C SER A 113 4.94 5.02 -0.80
N LYS A 114 4.38 6.06 -1.41
CA LYS A 114 4.56 7.45 -0.98
C LYS A 114 3.19 8.09 -0.86
N GLU A 115 2.80 8.41 0.36
CA GLU A 115 1.58 9.14 0.68
C GLU A 115 1.87 10.64 0.56
N ASN A 116 1.00 11.38 -0.14
CA ASN A 116 1.19 12.80 -0.42
C ASN A 116 -0.05 13.56 0.08
N ILE A 117 0.16 14.69 0.76
CA ILE A 117 -0.93 15.61 1.09
C ILE A 117 -1.47 16.21 -0.21
N PHE A 118 -2.81 16.31 -0.32
CA PHE A 118 -3.47 17.21 -1.26
C PHE A 118 -2.91 18.62 -1.05
N GLU A 119 -2.17 19.18 -2.00
CA GLU A 119 -2.09 20.64 -2.07
C GLU A 119 -3.51 21.12 -2.38
N ILE A 120 -4.15 21.73 -1.37
CA ILE A 120 -5.43 22.43 -1.49
C ILE A 120 -5.16 23.82 -2.06
#